data_AF-A0A7X6S1K8-F1
#
_entry.id   AF-A0A7X6S1K8-F1
#
_cell.length_a   1.000
_cell.length_b   1.000
_cell.length_c   1.000
_cell.angle_alpha   90.00
_cell.angle_beta   90.00
_cell.angle_gamma   90.00
#
_symmetry.space_group_name_H-M   'P 1'
#
loop_
_entity.id
_entity.type
_entity.pdbx_description
1 polymer ?
#
loop_
_entity_poly.entity_id
_entity_poly.type
_entity_poly.pdbx_seq_one_letter_code
_entity_poly.pdbx_strand_id
1 'polypeptide(L)' 'MESRINHDRIKKYLVIKAVCEGKKQKIRACVELGLSKRQINRLLKAYKELGKIALVHGNRCKKTTHAMPPKTRS' A
#
# COMPACT_ATOMS: atom_id res chain seq x y z
N MET A 1 19.58 4.38 4.38
CA MET A 1 18.30 4.26 5.10
C MET A 1 17.06 4.26 4.18
N GLU A 2 17.13 4.82 2.96
CA GLU A 2 16.01 4.86 2.01
C GLU A 2 15.62 3.50 1.38
N SER A 3 16.49 2.50 1.46
CA SER A 3 16.28 1.18 0.83
C SER A 3 15.16 0.34 1.48
N ARG A 4 14.96 0.46 2.80
CA ARG A 4 14.01 -0.39 3.55
C ARG A 4 12.55 -0.05 3.27
N ILE A 5 12.24 1.24 3.07
CA ILE A 5 10.88 1.72 2.79
C ILE A 5 10.38 1.27 1.41
N ASN A 6 11.28 1.04 0.45
CA ASN A 6 10.91 0.57 -0.88
C ASN A 6 10.59 -0.93 -0.91
N HIS A 7 11.28 -1.75 -0.10
CA HIS A 7 11.13 -3.19 -0.13
C HIS A 7 9.69 -3.65 0.19
N ASP A 8 9.10 -3.16 1.29
CA ASP A 8 7.75 -3.55 1.70
C ASP A 8 6.67 -3.14 0.69
N ARG A 9 6.89 -2.02 0.00
CA ARG A 9 5.97 -1.50 -1.02
C ARG A 9 6.04 -2.33 -2.30
N ILE A 10 7.26 -2.68 -2.72
CA ILE A 10 7.50 -3.55 -3.87
C ILE A 10 6.90 -4.93 -3.58
N LYS A 11 7.18 -5.51 -2.41
CA LYS A 11 6.62 -6.79 -1.98
C LYS A 11 5.09 -6.77 -2.01
N LYS A 12 4.46 -5.76 -1.42
CA LYS A 12 2.99 -5.59 -1.44
C LYS A 12 2.44 -5.52 -2.86
N TYR A 13 3.09 -4.77 -3.75
CA TYR A 13 2.70 -4.69 -5.16
C TYR A 13 2.78 -6.05 -5.85
N LEU A 14 3.90 -6.74 -5.74
CA LEU A 14 4.11 -8.03 -6.41
C LEU A 14 3.11 -9.08 -5.93
N VAL A 15 2.84 -9.14 -4.63
CA VAL A 15 1.88 -10.08 -4.04
C VAL A 15 0.47 -9.79 -4.52
N ILE A 16 0.02 -8.53 -4.45
CA ILE A 16 -1.34 -8.16 -4.89
C ILE A 16 -1.51 -8.34 -6.40
N LYS A 17 -0.49 -8.02 -7.21
CA LYS A 17 -0.47 -8.28 -8.66
C LYS A 17 -0.65 -9.77 -8.95
N ALA A 18 0.14 -10.63 -8.30
CA ALA A 18 0.06 -12.08 -8.49
C ALA A 18 -1.30 -12.66 -8.09
N VAL A 19 -1.94 -12.12 -7.05
CA VAL A 19 -3.30 -12.52 -6.66
C VAL A 19 -4.33 -12.04 -7.69
N CYS A 20 -4.18 -10.83 -8.22
CA CYS A 20 -5.07 -10.30 -9.25
C CYS A 20 -4.98 -11.07 -10.57
N GLU A 21 -3.78 -11.55 -10.94
CA GLU A 21 -3.52 -12.39 -12.11
C GLU A 21 -3.93 -13.87 -11.91
N GLY A 22 -4.45 -14.25 -10.74
CA GLY A 22 -4.81 -15.64 -10.43
C GLY A 22 -3.63 -16.56 -10.15
N LYS A 23 -2.39 -16.06 -10.19
CA LYS A 23 -1.15 -16.82 -9.94
C LYS A 23 -0.91 -17.13 -8.46
N LYS A 24 -1.63 -16.45 -7.56
CA LYS A 24 -1.48 -16.62 -6.11
C LYS A 24 -2.83 -16.61 -5.40
N GLN A 25 -3.01 -17.50 -4.44
CA GLN A 25 -4.22 -17.55 -3.62
C GLN A 25 -4.25 -16.43 -2.58
N LYS A 26 -5.45 -15.93 -2.26
CA LYS A 26 -5.66 -14.85 -1.28
C LYS A 26 -5.15 -15.21 0.12
N ILE A 27 -5.28 -16.47 0.54
CA ILE A 27 -4.85 -16.94 1.87
C ILE A 27 -3.33 -16.86 2.00
N ARG A 28 -2.58 -17.28 0.98
CA ARG A 28 -1.11 -17.17 0.98
C ARG A 28 -0.64 -15.71 1.01
N ALA A 29 -1.34 -14.82 0.30
CA ALA A 29 -1.07 -13.39 0.37
C ALA A 29 -1.33 -12.79 1.77
N CYS A 30 -2.30 -13.32 2.53
CA CYS A 30 -2.55 -12.90 3.91
C CYS A 30 -1.34 -13.21 4.80
N VAL A 31 -0.82 -14.43 4.71
CA VAL A 31 0.35 -14.89 5.50
C VAL A 31 1.60 -14.12 5.09
N GLU A 32 1.87 -13.99 3.79
CA GLU A 32 3.10 -13.37 3.28
C GLU A 32 3.22 -11.86 3.60
N LEU A 33 2.07 -11.17 3.65
CA LEU A 33 2.01 -9.75 3.98
C LEU A 33 1.65 -9.48 5.45
N GLY A 34 1.31 -10.51 6.24
CA GLY A 34 0.79 -10.36 7.60
C GLY A 34 -0.50 -9.54 7.67
N LEU A 35 -1.37 -9.64 6.65
CA LEU A 35 -2.60 -8.87 6.54
C LEU A 35 -3.82 -9.76 6.60
N SER A 36 -4.93 -9.22 7.11
CA SER A 36 -6.22 -9.90 7.07
C SER A 36 -6.75 -10.06 5.65
N LYS A 37 -7.60 -11.07 5.43
CA LYS A 37 -8.31 -11.30 4.15
C LYS A 37 -9.10 -10.06 3.69
N ARG A 38 -9.69 -9.31 4.63
CA ARG A 38 -10.39 -8.04 4.36
C ARG A 38 -9.44 -6.99 3.79
N GLN A 39 -8.25 -6.83 4.38
CA GLN A 39 -7.24 -5.90 3.88
C GLN A 39 -6.76 -6.31 2.48
N ILE A 40 -6.52 -7.59 2.22
CA ILE A 40 -6.17 -8.10 0.89
C ILE A 40 -7.27 -7.78 -0.13
N ASN A 41 -8.54 -8.02 0.20
CA ASN A 41 -9.67 -7.71 -0.69
C ASN A 41 -9.78 -6.19 -0.98
N ARG A 42 -9.56 -5.33 0.02
CA ARG A 42 -9.52 -3.87 -0.17
C ARG A 42 -8.38 -3.45 -1.10
N LEU A 43 -7.19 -4.03 -0.92
CA LEU A 43 -6.03 -3.75 -1.78
C LEU A 43 -6.27 -4.23 -3.21
N LEU A 44 -6.91 -5.39 -3.40
CA LEU A 44 -7.31 -5.88 -4.72
C LEU A 44 -8.32 -4.96 -5.41
N LYS A 45 -9.33 -4.47 -4.68
CA LYS A 45 -10.30 -3.52 -5.23
C LYS A 45 -9.60 -2.22 -5.67
N ALA A 46 -8.80 -1.63 -4.79
CA ALA A 46 -8.04 -0.42 -5.10
C ALA A 46 -7.07 -0.64 -6.27
N TYR A 47 -6.39 -1.79 -6.33
CA TYR A 47 -5.50 -2.16 -7.42
C TYR A 47 -6.21 -2.28 -8.77
N LYS A 48 -7.44 -2.79 -8.79
CA LYS A 48 -8.24 -2.86 -10.03
C LYS A 48 -8.67 -1.47 -10.53
N GLU A 49 -8.89 -0.52 -9.61
CA GLU A 49 -9.34 0.84 -9.94
C GLU A 49 -8.17 1.75 -10.35
N LEU A 50 -7.04 1.71 -9.62
CA LEU A 50 -5.94 2.67 -9.73
C LEU A 50 -4.58 2.02 -10.10
N GLY A 51 -4.55 0.70 -10.27
CA GLY A 51 -3.33 -0.04 -10.57
C GLY A 51 -2.28 0.07 -9.45
N LYS A 52 -1.01 0.17 -9.85
CA LYS A 52 0.14 0.26 -8.91
C LYS A 52 0.03 1.46 -7.95
N ILE A 53 -0.61 2.54 -8.36
CA ILE A 53 -0.72 3.79 -7.60
C ILE A 53 -1.58 3.59 -6.35
N ALA A 54 -2.59 2.70 -6.39
CA ALA A 54 -3.42 2.40 -5.22
C ALA A 54 -2.65 1.83 -4.01
N LEU A 55 -1.52 1.16 -4.27
CA LEU A 55 -0.67 0.55 -3.25
C LEU A 55 0.39 1.54 -2.73
N VAL A 56 0.56 2.66 -3.43
CA VAL A 56 1.37 3.79 -3.01
C VAL A 56 0.54 4.59 -2.01
N HIS A 57 0.94 4.55 -0.73
CA HIS A 57 0.33 5.31 0.38
C HIS A 57 -0.29 6.66 -0.05
N GLY A 58 -1.63 6.77 0.03
CA GLY A 58 -2.39 7.95 -0.41
C GLY A 58 -2.11 9.23 0.38
N ASN A 59 -1.47 9.11 1.55
CA ASN A 59 -1.08 10.26 2.37
C ASN A 59 0.20 10.95 1.91
N ARG A 60 0.89 10.48 0.86
CA ARG A 60 2.14 11.14 0.41
C ARG A 60 1.93 12.51 -0.22
N CYS A 61 0.75 12.78 -0.78
CA CYS A 61 0.46 14.05 -1.45
C CYS A 61 -0.68 14.84 -0.80
N LYS A 62 -1.31 14.30 0.26
CA LYS A 62 -2.42 14.97 0.95
C LYS A 62 -1.86 15.80 2.10
N LYS A 63 -1.81 17.13 1.94
CA LYS A 63 -1.58 18.04 3.06
C LYS A 63 -2.70 17.83 4.07
N THR A 64 -2.35 17.51 5.31
CA THR A 64 -3.30 17.50 6.42
C THR A 64 -3.83 18.92 6.61
N THR A 65 -5.15 19.07 6.76
CA THR A 65 -5.80 20.38 6.95
C THR A 65 -5.34 21.08 8.24
N HIS A 66 -4.86 20.33 9.22
CA HIS A 66 -4.29 20.83 10.48
C HIS A 66 -2.75 20.82 10.49
N ALA A 67 -2.09 20.77 9.33
CA ALA A 67 -0.64 20.92 9.29
C ALA A 67 -0.25 22.28 9.89
N MET A 68 0.51 22.25 10.99
CA MET A 68 1.04 23.49 11.59
C MET A 68 1.90 24.22 10.56
N PRO A 69 1.73 25.55 10.39
CA PRO A 69 2.56 26.32 9.49
C PRO A 69 4.02 26.24 9.94
N PRO A 70 5.00 26.21 9.02
CA PRO A 70 6.43 26.06 9.34
C PRO A 70 7.03 27.24 10.11
N LYS A 71 6.26 28.29 10.42
CA LYS A 71 6.72 29.55 11.01
C LYS A 71 6.16 29.74 12.42
N THR A 72 6.55 28.88 13.34
CA THR A 72 6.50 29.19 14.79
C THR A 72 7.62 28.45 15.51
N ARG A 73 8.84 28.92 15.31
CA ARG A 73 9.90 28.82 16.32
C ARG A 73 10.30 30.26 16.63
N SER A 74 9.65 30.81 17.67
CA SER A 74 10.12 31.97 18.40
C SER A 74 11.19 31.53 19.38
#